data_AF-A0A317I1C8-F1
#
_entry.id   AF-A0A317I1C8-F1
#
_cell.length_a   1.000
_cell.length_b   1.000
_cell.length_c   1.000
_cell.angle_alpha   90.00
_cell.angle_beta   90.00
_cell.angle_gamma   90.00
#
_symmetry.space_group_name_H-M   'P 1'
#
loop_
_entity.id
_entity.type
_entity.pdbx_description
1 polymer ?
#
loop_
_entity_poly.entity_id
_entity_poly.type
_entity_poly.pdbx_seq_one_letter_code
_entity_poly.pdbx_strand_id
1 'polypeptide(L)'
;MRYRSTLLVIATVLFVIGVAEAQEVKDSAQELDNLRLQLIDVQNRESELKARLQQLDIDLQPQNIERYFSGVGSVHPEELREQRRKQLQSEKDRTTALLEQTSLQRSRLESAIADAQAKAYQQSALGQNVLQRDEGRRLSNSARIAFGATILVLVLAAIVLTLILQRRRTSV
;
A
#
# COMPACT_ATOMS: atom_id res chain seq x y z
N MET A 1 -22.20 41.44 15.26
CA MET A 1 -21.81 40.75 14.01
C MET A 1 -20.50 39.96 14.14
N ARG A 2 -19.45 40.47 14.80
CA ARG A 2 -18.09 39.87 14.84
C ARG A 2 -17.93 38.50 15.56
N TYR A 3 -18.85 38.12 16.45
CA TYR A 3 -18.75 36.87 17.22
C TYR A 3 -19.34 35.64 16.50
N ARG A 4 -20.15 35.84 15.45
CA ARG A 4 -20.72 34.73 14.65
C ARG A 4 -19.70 34.15 13.67
N SER A 5 -18.82 35.00 13.15
CA SER A 5 -17.75 34.60 12.22
C SER A 5 -16.66 33.78 12.90
N THR A 6 -16.33 34.05 14.17
CA THR A 6 -15.31 33.28 14.91
C THR A 6 -15.75 31.85 15.25
N LEU A 7 -17.05 31.63 15.51
CA LEU A 7 -17.59 30.29 15.78
C LEU A 7 -17.60 29.39 14.55
N LEU A 8 -17.88 29.95 13.36
CA LEU A 8 -17.84 29.18 12.10
C LEU A 8 -16.42 28.74 11.73
N VAL A 9 -15.42 29.58 11.98
CA VAL A 9 -14.00 29.25 11.70
C VAL A 9 -13.49 28.15 12.63
N ILE A 10 -13.91 28.14 13.90
CA ILE A 10 -13.53 27.07 14.84
C ILE A 10 -14.19 25.75 14.47
N ALA A 11 -15.45 25.77 14.01
CA ALA A 11 -16.16 24.57 13.57
C ALA A 11 -15.56 23.94 12.30
N THR A 12 -15.10 24.75 11.34
CA THR A 12 -14.43 24.23 10.14
C THR A 12 -13.03 23.70 10.43
N VAL A 13 -12.27 24.33 11.32
CA VAL A 13 -10.95 23.83 11.74
C VAL A 13 -11.07 22.48 12.48
N LEU A 14 -12.11 22.28 13.28
CA LEU A 14 -12.35 20.99 13.95
C LEU A 14 -12.78 19.88 12.98
N PHE A 15 -13.44 20.22 11.86
CA PHE A 15 -13.85 19.24 10.85
C PHE A 15 -12.68 18.75 9.98
N VAL A 16 -11.70 19.62 9.69
CA VAL A 16 -10.53 19.26 8.86
C VAL A 16 -9.60 18.27 9.56
N ILE A 17 -9.51 18.32 10.89
CA ILE A 17 -8.61 17.44 11.67
C ILE A 17 -9.14 15.98 11.71
N GLY A 18 -10.45 15.77 11.60
CA GLY A 18 -11.06 14.43 11.69
C GLY A 18 -10.95 13.56 10.43
N VAL A 19 -10.64 14.15 9.26
CA VAL A 19 -10.66 13.42 7.97
C VAL A 19 -9.27 12.89 7.59
N ALA A 20 -8.19 13.44 8.14
CA ALA A 20 -6.83 13.10 7.75
C ALA A 20 -6.38 11.68 8.15
N GLU A 21 -6.84 11.13 9.28
CA GLU A 21 -6.34 9.83 9.78
C GLU A 21 -7.00 8.59 9.13
N ALA A 22 -8.12 8.77 8.40
CA ALA A 22 -8.82 7.65 7.75
C ALA A 22 -8.32 7.33 6.33
N GLN A 23 -7.48 8.19 5.76
CA GLN A 23 -7.11 8.12 4.35
C GLN A 23 -5.82 7.30 4.10
N GLU A 24 -4.90 7.27 5.06
CA GLU A 24 -3.59 6.60 4.93
C GLU A 24 -3.67 5.06 4.96
N VAL A 25 -4.63 4.50 5.72
CA VAL A 25 -4.78 3.03 5.88
C VAL A 25 -5.32 2.33 4.63
N LYS A 26 -6.12 3.04 3.81
CA LYS A 26 -6.66 2.47 2.56
C LYS A 26 -5.59 2.35 1.48
N ASP A 27 -4.64 3.28 1.46
CA ASP A 27 -3.56 3.29 0.46
C ASP A 27 -2.59 2.11 0.68
N SER A 28 -2.20 1.84 1.95
CA SER A 28 -1.23 0.79 2.27
C SER A 28 -1.72 -0.63 2.00
N ALA A 29 -3.01 -0.90 2.23
CA ALA A 29 -3.59 -2.21 1.94
C ALA A 29 -3.68 -2.47 0.43
N GLN A 30 -4.06 -1.45 -0.33
CA GLN A 30 -4.16 -1.52 -1.78
C GLN A 30 -2.78 -1.67 -2.44
N GLU A 31 -1.75 -1.02 -1.90
CA GLU A 31 -0.36 -1.20 -2.34
C GLU A 31 0.15 -2.64 -2.11
N LEU A 32 -0.15 -3.23 -0.95
CA LEU A 32 0.24 -4.61 -0.64
C LEU A 32 -0.40 -5.63 -1.60
N ASP A 33 -1.68 -5.44 -1.94
CA ASP A 33 -2.37 -6.30 -2.89
C ASP A 33 -1.80 -6.16 -4.30
N ASN A 34 -1.44 -4.94 -4.72
CA ASN A 34 -0.75 -4.72 -6.00
C ASN A 34 0.61 -5.43 -6.05
N LEU A 35 1.40 -5.37 -4.98
CA LEU A 35 2.70 -6.07 -4.91
C LEU A 35 2.53 -7.59 -4.99
N ARG A 36 1.49 -8.15 -4.35
CA ARG A 36 1.17 -9.58 -4.44
C ARG A 36 0.77 -10.00 -5.85
N LEU A 37 -0.02 -9.19 -6.55
CA LEU A 37 -0.38 -9.44 -7.94
C LEU A 37 0.85 -9.43 -8.85
N GLN A 38 1.76 -8.48 -8.66
CA GLN A 38 3.03 -8.44 -9.39
C GLN A 38 3.91 -9.66 -9.10
N LEU A 39 3.95 -10.12 -7.84
CA LEU A 39 4.68 -11.33 -7.47
C LEU A 39 4.14 -12.56 -8.20
N ILE A 40 2.83 -12.71 -8.30
CA ILE A 40 2.18 -13.82 -9.02
C ILE A 40 2.54 -13.78 -10.51
N ASP A 41 2.48 -12.61 -11.15
CA ASP A 41 2.88 -12.46 -12.56
C ASP A 41 4.35 -12.87 -12.78
N VAL A 42 5.26 -12.38 -11.92
CA VAL A 42 6.68 -12.74 -11.97
C VAL A 42 6.90 -14.24 -11.78
N GLN A 43 6.18 -14.88 -10.84
CA GLN A 43 6.26 -16.33 -10.62
C GLN A 43 5.76 -17.13 -11.82
N ASN A 44 4.68 -16.69 -12.47
CA ASN A 44 4.16 -17.31 -13.69
C ASN A 44 5.19 -17.24 -14.81
N ARG A 45 5.81 -16.07 -15.03
CA ARG A 45 6.89 -15.91 -16.02
C ARG A 45 8.10 -16.78 -15.69
N GLU A 46 8.47 -16.89 -14.41
CA GLU A 46 9.56 -17.76 -13.97
C GLU A 46 9.26 -19.24 -14.31
N SER A 47 8.02 -19.68 -14.10
CA SER A 47 7.58 -21.04 -14.44
C SER A 47 7.62 -21.30 -15.95
N GLU A 48 7.20 -20.34 -16.77
CA GLU A 48 7.25 -20.44 -18.23
C GLU A 48 8.70 -20.53 -18.73
N LEU A 49 9.60 -19.68 -18.21
CA LEU A 49 11.02 -19.70 -18.55
C LEU A 49 11.68 -21.03 -18.15
N LYS A 50 11.34 -21.58 -16.97
CA LYS A 50 11.81 -22.91 -16.54
C LYS A 50 11.33 -24.02 -17.47
N ALA A 51 10.06 -23.99 -17.88
CA ALA A 51 9.52 -24.95 -18.84
C ALA A 51 10.23 -24.84 -20.20
N ARG A 52 10.51 -23.61 -20.66
CA ARG A 52 11.28 -23.38 -21.90
C ARG A 52 12.71 -23.92 -21.79
N LEU A 53 13.38 -23.72 -20.66
CA LEU A 53 14.71 -24.29 -20.42
C LEU A 53 14.72 -25.81 -20.46
N GLN A 54 13.73 -26.45 -19.82
CA GLN A 54 13.59 -27.91 -19.88
C GLN A 54 13.39 -28.41 -21.31
N GLN A 55 12.58 -27.70 -22.11
CA GLN A 55 12.40 -28.04 -23.52
C GLN A 55 13.72 -27.88 -24.30
N LEU A 56 14.47 -26.80 -24.08
CA LEU A 56 15.76 -26.58 -24.73
C LEU A 56 16.80 -27.64 -24.34
N ASP A 57 16.77 -28.11 -23.10
CA ASP A 57 17.63 -29.21 -22.63
C ASP A 57 17.32 -30.52 -23.34
N ILE A 58 16.04 -30.80 -23.58
CA ILE A 58 15.60 -31.93 -24.39
C ILE A 58 16.06 -31.74 -25.84
N ASP A 59 15.78 -30.58 -26.44
CA ASP A 59 16.11 -30.29 -27.85
C ASP A 59 17.63 -30.31 -28.12
N LEU A 60 18.46 -29.98 -27.12
CA LEU A 60 19.93 -30.05 -27.17
C LEU A 60 20.47 -31.48 -27.22
N GLN A 61 19.67 -32.48 -26.87
CA GLN A 61 20.10 -33.87 -26.91
C GLN A 61 20.46 -34.28 -28.34
N PRO A 62 21.58 -35.00 -28.56
CA PRO A 62 22.02 -35.38 -29.90
C PRO A 62 20.94 -36.07 -30.74
N GLN A 63 20.16 -36.95 -30.09
CA GLN A 63 19.08 -37.73 -30.72
C GLN A 63 17.98 -36.81 -31.30
N ASN A 64 17.66 -35.71 -30.62
CA ASN A 64 16.63 -34.76 -31.06
C ASN A 64 17.15 -33.85 -32.18
N ILE A 65 18.43 -33.48 -32.14
CA ILE A 65 19.10 -32.74 -33.22
C ILE A 65 19.17 -33.61 -34.48
N GLU A 66 19.52 -34.89 -34.36
CA GLU A 66 19.53 -35.83 -35.48
C GLU A 66 18.13 -36.03 -36.08
N ARG A 67 17.12 -36.18 -35.20
CA ARG A 67 15.72 -36.29 -35.63
C ARG A 67 15.24 -35.04 -36.36
N TYR A 68 15.66 -33.85 -35.93
CA TYR A 68 15.31 -32.59 -36.59
C TYR A 68 15.80 -32.53 -38.05
N PHE A 69 16.96 -33.12 -38.35
CA PHE A 69 17.51 -33.20 -39.71
C PHE A 69 17.19 -34.51 -40.44
N SER A 70 16.38 -35.39 -39.87
CA SER A 70 15.99 -36.63 -40.53
C SER A 70 15.26 -36.31 -41.84
N GLY A 71 15.74 -36.86 -42.96
CA GLY A 71 15.21 -36.58 -44.29
C GLY A 71 15.79 -35.35 -45.00
N VAL A 72 16.70 -34.60 -44.38
CA VAL A 72 17.43 -33.50 -45.04
C VAL A 72 18.64 -34.09 -45.77
N GLY A 73 18.58 -34.12 -47.11
CA GLY A 73 19.67 -34.57 -47.99
C GLY A 73 20.78 -33.52 -48.13
N SER A 74 21.46 -33.16 -47.03
CA SER A 74 22.62 -32.27 -47.06
C SER A 74 23.92 -33.03 -47.30
N VAL A 75 24.86 -32.40 -48.01
CA VAL A 75 26.22 -32.92 -48.23
C VAL A 75 27.09 -32.78 -46.97
N HIS A 76 26.71 -31.89 -46.04
CA HIS A 76 27.44 -31.61 -44.79
C HIS A 76 26.49 -31.68 -43.57
N PRO A 77 26.04 -32.87 -43.15
CA PRO A 77 25.13 -33.02 -42.02
C PRO A 77 25.77 -32.62 -40.68
N GLU A 78 27.08 -32.80 -40.51
CA GLU A 78 27.77 -32.44 -39.25
C GLU A 78 27.74 -30.94 -38.98
N GLU A 79 28.01 -30.12 -40.00
CA GLU A 79 27.99 -28.66 -39.86
C GLU A 79 26.59 -28.14 -39.48
N LEU A 80 25.53 -28.73 -40.05
CA LEU A 80 24.15 -28.39 -39.71
C LEU A 80 23.81 -28.75 -38.26
N ARG A 81 24.27 -29.90 -37.76
CA ARG A 81 24.08 -30.28 -36.35
C ARG A 81 24.84 -29.36 -35.42
N GLU A 82 26.07 -29.02 -35.75
CA GLU A 82 26.87 -28.08 -34.93
C GLU A 82 26.23 -26.70 -34.90
N GLN A 83 25.77 -26.19 -36.05
CA GLN A 83 25.06 -24.92 -36.13
C GLN A 83 23.79 -24.94 -35.28
N ARG A 84 22.99 -26.01 -35.37
CA ARG A 84 21.78 -26.15 -34.56
C ARG A 84 22.09 -26.22 -33.06
N ARG A 85 23.14 -26.95 -32.67
CA ARG A 85 23.60 -27.01 -31.28
C ARG A 85 24.01 -25.63 -30.77
N LYS A 86 24.78 -24.87 -31.55
CA LYS A 86 25.17 -23.49 -31.18
C LYS A 86 23.96 -22.57 -31.04
N GLN A 87 22.97 -22.69 -31.93
CA GLN A 87 21.73 -21.92 -31.84
C GLN A 87 20.96 -22.25 -30.56
N LEU A 88 20.71 -23.53 -30.28
CA LEU A 88 20.00 -23.97 -29.09
C LEU A 88 20.75 -23.62 -27.80
N GLN A 89 22.08 -23.73 -27.81
CA GLN A 89 22.90 -23.32 -26.68
C GLN A 89 22.79 -21.81 -26.43
N SER A 90 22.89 -20.99 -27.47
CA SER A 90 22.73 -19.54 -27.33
C SER A 90 21.32 -19.18 -26.82
N GLU A 91 20.28 -19.90 -27.25
CA GLU A 91 18.92 -19.69 -26.76
C GLU A 91 18.78 -20.09 -25.28
N LYS A 92 19.39 -21.21 -24.88
CA LYS A 92 19.45 -21.66 -23.49
C LYS A 92 20.15 -20.64 -22.60
N ASP A 93 21.29 -20.11 -23.05
CA ASP A 93 22.06 -19.12 -22.29
C ASP A 93 21.24 -17.84 -22.08
N ARG A 94 20.56 -17.35 -23.14
CA ARG A 94 19.65 -16.20 -23.04
C ARG A 94 18.49 -16.46 -22.10
N THR A 95 17.85 -17.62 -22.20
CA THR A 95 16.70 -17.98 -21.35
C THR A 95 17.13 -18.12 -19.89
N THR A 96 18.33 -18.64 -19.64
CA THR A 96 18.93 -18.74 -18.29
C THR A 96 19.17 -17.35 -17.71
N ALA A 97 19.76 -16.44 -18.48
CA ALA A 97 19.97 -15.06 -18.04
C ALA A 97 18.65 -14.32 -17.74
N LEU A 98 17.62 -14.53 -18.56
CA LEU A 98 16.28 -14.00 -18.29
C LEU A 98 15.69 -14.58 -16.99
N LEU A 99 15.83 -15.89 -16.76
CA LEU A 99 15.37 -16.54 -15.54
C LEU A 99 16.06 -15.97 -14.29
N GLU A 100 17.38 -15.78 -14.35
CA GLU A 100 18.15 -15.15 -13.27
C GLU A 100 17.63 -13.73 -12.97
N GLN A 101 17.43 -12.92 -14.00
CA GLN A 101 16.89 -11.57 -13.84
C GLN A 101 15.49 -11.59 -13.22
N THR A 102 14.60 -12.48 -13.67
CA THR A 102 13.25 -12.64 -13.11
C THR A 102 13.30 -13.12 -11.65
N SER A 103 14.21 -14.04 -11.31
CA SER A 103 14.39 -14.51 -9.93
C SER A 103 14.84 -13.39 -8.98
N LEU A 104 15.71 -12.50 -9.46
CA LEU A 104 16.14 -11.32 -8.70
C LEU A 104 14.98 -10.34 -8.48
N GLN A 105 14.15 -10.13 -9.50
CA GLN A 105 12.93 -9.32 -9.39
C GLN A 105 11.96 -9.93 -8.36
N ARG A 106 11.77 -11.26 -8.38
CA ARG A 106 10.95 -11.99 -7.40
C ARG A 106 11.44 -11.75 -5.98
N SER A 107 12.73 -11.93 -5.73
CA SER A 107 13.33 -11.72 -4.41
C SER A 107 13.14 -10.27 -3.92
N ARG A 108 13.29 -9.28 -4.81
CA ARG A 108 13.04 -7.87 -4.47
C ARG A 108 11.57 -7.61 -4.11
N LEU A 109 10.62 -8.20 -4.84
CA LEU A 109 9.19 -8.08 -4.53
C LEU A 109 8.83 -8.78 -3.22
N GLU A 110 9.40 -9.95 -2.94
CA GLU A 110 9.21 -10.65 -1.66
C GLU A 110 9.70 -9.81 -0.48
N SER A 111 10.87 -9.17 -0.60
CA SER A 111 11.37 -8.24 0.42
C SER A 111 10.47 -7.01 0.57
N ALA A 112 10.03 -6.39 -0.52
CA ALA A 112 9.13 -5.24 -0.47
C ALA A 112 7.78 -5.58 0.19
N ILE A 113 7.24 -6.76 -0.07
CA ILE A 113 6.02 -7.28 0.56
C ILE A 113 6.25 -7.48 2.07
N ALA A 114 7.38 -8.07 2.46
CA ALA A 114 7.70 -8.27 3.88
C ALA A 114 7.82 -6.93 4.63
N ASP A 115 8.48 -5.95 4.02
CA ASP A 115 8.62 -4.59 4.58
C ASP A 115 7.26 -3.88 4.69
N ALA A 116 6.42 -3.97 3.65
CA ALA A 116 5.08 -3.40 3.66
C ALA A 116 4.19 -4.04 4.73
N GLN A 117 4.26 -5.36 4.89
CA GLN A 117 3.53 -6.07 5.95
C GLN A 117 4.00 -5.67 7.35
N ALA A 118 5.32 -5.51 7.56
CA ALA A 118 5.86 -5.05 8.83
C ALA A 118 5.36 -3.65 9.20
N LYS A 119 5.32 -2.72 8.22
CA LYS A 119 4.77 -1.37 8.41
C LYS A 119 3.28 -1.40 8.74
N ALA A 120 2.49 -2.19 8.01
CA ALA A 120 1.06 -2.34 8.25
C ALA A 120 0.78 -2.91 9.66
N TYR A 121 1.61 -3.86 10.12
CA TYR A 121 1.52 -4.40 11.48
C TYR A 121 1.84 -3.35 12.54
N GLN A 122 2.91 -2.57 12.35
CA GLN A 122 3.28 -1.47 13.25
C GLN A 122 2.16 -0.41 13.34
N GLN A 123 1.58 -0.01 12.21
CA GLN A 123 0.46 0.94 12.17
C GLN A 123 -0.78 0.38 12.87
N SER A 124 -1.09 -0.91 12.68
CA SER A 124 -2.20 -1.57 13.37
C SER A 124 -2.00 -1.61 14.88
N ALA A 125 -0.78 -1.94 15.33
CA ALA A 125 -0.42 -1.96 16.75
C ALA A 125 -0.46 -0.55 17.37
N LEU A 126 -0.04 0.48 16.63
CA LEU A 126 -0.12 1.88 17.08
C LEU A 126 -1.57 2.39 17.09
N GLY A 127 -2.38 2.07 16.07
CA GLY A 127 -3.79 2.45 16.00
C GLY A 127 -4.63 1.89 17.15
N GLN A 128 -4.32 0.66 17.60
CA GLN A 128 -4.96 0.06 18.76
C GLN A 128 -4.65 0.83 20.07
N ASN A 129 -3.43 1.37 20.19
CA ASN A 129 -3.03 2.21 21.33
C ASN A 129 -3.67 3.61 21.28
N VAL A 130 -3.91 4.16 20.08
CA VAL A 130 -4.63 5.44 19.92
C VAL A 130 -6.08 5.30 20.34
N LEU A 131 -6.78 4.22 19.96
CA LEU A 131 -8.18 3.99 20.36
C LEU A 131 -8.33 3.85 21.88
N GLN A 132 -7.40 3.16 22.56
CA GLN A 132 -7.40 3.05 24.02
C GLN A 132 -7.07 4.37 24.73
N ARG A 133 -6.21 5.21 24.15
CA ARG A 133 -5.86 6.53 24.69
C ARG A 133 -6.97 7.57 24.45
N ASP A 134 -7.77 7.41 23.40
CA ASP A 134 -8.85 8.32 23.06
C ASP A 134 -10.11 8.11 23.92
N GLU A 135 -10.40 6.90 24.40
CA GLU A 135 -11.45 6.67 25.41
C GLU A 135 -11.15 7.41 26.73
N GLY A 136 -9.91 7.35 27.20
CA GLY A 136 -9.47 8.08 28.40
C GLY A 136 -9.54 9.60 28.24
N ARG A 137 -9.27 10.12 27.03
CA ARG A 137 -9.39 11.55 26.73
C ARG A 137 -10.83 11.99 26.48
N ARG A 138 -11.70 11.16 25.94
CA ARG A 138 -13.14 11.47 25.75
C ARG A 138 -13.87 11.65 27.06
N LEU A 139 -13.58 10.83 28.08
CA LEU A 139 -14.10 11.01 29.44
C LEU A 139 -13.60 12.32 30.10
N SER A 140 -12.36 12.71 29.84
CA SER A 140 -11.79 13.98 30.33
C SER A 140 -12.35 15.20 29.59
N ASN A 141 -12.53 15.11 28.27
CA ASN A 141 -13.02 16.20 27.44
C ASN A 141 -14.53 16.42 27.62
N SER A 142 -15.34 15.38 27.86
CA SER A 142 -16.75 15.55 28.21
C SER A 142 -16.91 16.28 29.55
N ALA A 143 -16.07 15.98 30.53
CA ALA A 143 -16.03 16.71 31.80
C ALA A 143 -15.64 18.19 31.57
N ARG A 144 -14.61 18.47 30.76
CA ARG A 144 -14.21 19.85 30.44
C ARG A 144 -15.26 20.64 29.67
N ILE A 145 -15.97 20.01 28.74
CA ILE A 145 -17.08 20.63 28.00
C ILE A 145 -18.25 20.91 28.93
N ALA A 146 -18.57 20.00 29.85
CA ALA A 146 -19.60 20.22 30.87
C ALA A 146 -19.24 21.38 31.82
N PHE A 147 -17.98 21.47 32.26
CA PHE A 147 -17.49 22.61 33.04
C PHE A 147 -17.48 23.93 32.25
N GLY A 148 -17.15 23.90 30.96
CA GLY A 148 -17.22 25.08 30.09
C GLY A 148 -18.66 25.57 29.90
N ALA A 149 -19.61 24.65 29.73
CA ALA A 149 -21.02 24.97 29.56
C ALA A 149 -21.65 25.59 30.82
N THR A 150 -21.32 25.08 32.02
CA THR A 150 -21.84 25.64 33.27
C THR A 150 -21.33 27.06 33.55
N ILE A 151 -20.05 27.32 33.28
CA ILE A 151 -19.47 28.67 33.41
C ILE A 151 -20.15 29.65 32.44
N LEU A 152 -20.40 29.24 31.20
CA LEU A 152 -21.03 30.09 30.19
C LEU A 152 -22.48 30.46 30.55
N VAL A 153 -23.23 29.51 31.13
CA VAL A 153 -24.60 29.76 31.63
C VAL A 153 -24.59 30.75 32.80
N LEU A 154 -23.65 30.63 33.74
CA LEU A 154 -23.52 31.56 34.86
C LEU A 154 -23.17 32.98 34.42
N VAL A 155 -22.28 33.12 33.44
CA VAL A 155 -21.90 34.42 32.88
C VAL A 155 -23.09 35.07 32.17
N LEU A 156 -23.86 34.31 31.40
CA LEU A 156 -25.08 34.83 30.75
C LEU A 156 -26.13 35.26 31.78
N ALA A 157 -26.33 34.49 32.85
CA ALA A 157 -27.27 34.85 33.91
C ALA A 157 -26.86 36.16 34.62
N ALA A 158 -25.57 36.36 34.89
CA ALA A 158 -25.04 37.58 35.49
C ALA A 158 -25.21 38.82 34.58
N ILE A 159 -25.03 38.64 33.27
CA ILE A 159 -25.22 39.71 32.27
C ILE A 159 -26.71 40.10 32.18
N VAL A 160 -27.62 39.12 32.17
CA VAL A 160 -29.06 39.39 32.17
C VAL A 160 -29.49 40.11 33.45
N LEU A 161 -28.96 39.70 34.60
CA LEU A 161 -29.26 40.32 35.89
C LEU A 161 -28.80 41.78 35.95
N THR A 162 -27.60 42.08 35.44
CA THR A 162 -27.08 43.46 35.41
C THR A 162 -27.87 44.35 34.46
N LEU A 163 -28.32 43.82 33.31
CA LEU A 163 -29.21 44.54 32.40
C LEU A 163 -30.58 44.86 33.01
N ILE A 164 -31.15 43.92 33.77
CA ILE A 164 -32.43 44.13 34.47
C ILE A 164 -32.28 45.21 35.56
N LEU A 165 -31.19 45.18 36.32
CA LEU A 165 -30.91 46.17 37.37
C LEU A 165 -30.65 47.57 36.81
N GLN A 166 -29.92 47.68 35.69
CA GLN A 166 -29.70 48.97 35.02
C GLN A 166 -31.00 49.58 34.50
N ARG A 167 -31.89 48.76 33.92
CA ARG A 167 -33.17 49.22 33.39
C ARG A 167 -34.14 49.74 34.46
N ARG A 168 -34.08 49.19 35.68
CA ARG A 168 -34.86 49.70 36.83
C ARG A 168 -34.36 51.03 37.38
N ARG A 169 -33.07 51.34 37.20
CA ARG A 169 -32.46 52.57 37.73
C ARG A 169 -32.71 53.79 36.84
N THR A 170 -33.02 53.57 35.56
CA THR A 170 -33.34 54.62 34.58
C THR A 170 -34.83 54.98 34.51
N SER A 171 -35.68 54.33 35.31
CA SER A 171 -37.13 54.53 35.33
C SER A 171 -37.63 55.24 36.61
N VAL A 172 -36.74 55.91 37.32
CA VAL A 172 -37.03 56.83 38.45
C VAL A 172 -36.51 58.21 38.06
#